data_AF-A0AA38ZE85-F1
#
_entry.id   AF-A0AA38ZE85-F1
#
_cell.length_a   1.000
_cell.length_b   1.000
_cell.length_c   1.000
_cell.angle_alpha   90.00
_cell.angle_beta   90.00
_cell.angle_gamma   90.00
#
_symmetry.space_group_name_H-M   'P 1'
#
loop_
_entity.id
_entity.type
_entity.pdbx_description
1 polymer ?
#
loop_
_entity_poly.entity_id
_entity_poly.type
_entity_poly.pdbx_seq_one_letter_code
_entity_poly.pdbx_strand_id
1 'polypeptide(L)'
;MRDPDEMISWDDTDDVLVATLLVGFRMPDIERYTGVGCPRIHLKLYITVMRALGLDEAQLLTLFPLSLSGTTQRWYASLESSRRKTWEDLAQEFLRQYSFSSDMSVTRRELEFLRQGSDESISSFISC
;
A
#
# COMPACT_ATOMS: atom_id res chain seq x y z
N MET A 1 29.84 -28.27 -19.72
CA MET A 1 28.50 -27.80 -20.12
C MET A 1 27.77 -27.46 -18.84
N ARG A 2 27.42 -26.20 -18.60
CA ARG A 2 26.81 -25.72 -17.34
C ARG A 2 25.44 -25.12 -17.65
N ASP A 3 24.50 -25.44 -16.78
CA ASP A 3 23.04 -25.31 -16.79
C ASP A 3 22.42 -24.03 -17.38
N PRO A 4 21.26 -24.15 -18.04
CA PRO A 4 20.32 -23.06 -18.29
C PRO A 4 19.18 -23.11 -17.26
N ASP A 5 19.48 -22.90 -15.98
CA ASP A 5 18.45 -22.45 -15.02
C ASP A 5 18.71 -20.97 -14.78
N GLU A 6 18.33 -20.21 -15.81
CA GLU A 6 18.32 -18.77 -15.86
C GLU A 6 17.29 -18.31 -14.82
N MET A 7 17.79 -18.04 -13.61
CA MET A 7 17.08 -17.32 -12.56
C MET A 7 16.60 -15.99 -13.15
N ILE A 8 15.34 -15.95 -13.59
CA ILE A 8 14.61 -14.72 -13.82
C ILE A 8 14.67 -13.94 -12.51
N SER A 9 15.47 -12.88 -12.51
CA SER A 9 15.56 -11.92 -11.43
C SER A 9 14.21 -11.24 -11.30
N TRP A 10 13.38 -11.72 -10.38
CA TRP A 10 12.02 -11.24 -10.19
C TRP A 10 11.93 -9.74 -9.85
N ASP A 11 13.04 -9.11 -9.43
CA ASP A 11 13.15 -7.64 -9.24
C ASP A 11 13.04 -6.86 -10.55
N ASP A 12 13.54 -7.40 -11.67
CA ASP A 12 13.59 -6.69 -12.96
C ASP A 12 12.21 -6.63 -13.63
N THR A 13 11.40 -7.68 -13.42
CA THR A 13 10.00 -7.72 -13.87
C THR A 13 9.10 -6.74 -13.13
N ASP A 14 9.30 -6.54 -11.82
CA ASP A 14 8.53 -5.56 -11.06
C ASP A 14 8.88 -4.12 -11.50
N ASP A 15 10.16 -3.82 -11.70
CA ASP A 15 10.61 -2.50 -12.18
C ASP A 15 10.12 -2.19 -13.61
N VAL A 16 10.09 -3.18 -14.51
CA VAL A 16 9.56 -3.04 -15.87
C VAL A 16 8.03 -2.88 -15.88
N LEU A 17 7.30 -3.60 -15.03
CA LEU A 17 5.84 -3.47 -14.89
C LEU A 17 5.46 -2.12 -14.28
N VAL A 18 6.19 -1.66 -13.26
CA VAL A 18 6.09 -0.31 -12.69
C VAL A 18 6.33 0.74 -13.78
N ALA A 19 7.41 0.62 -14.55
CA ALA A 19 7.77 1.56 -15.60
C ALA A 19 6.71 1.64 -16.72
N THR A 20 6.12 0.50 -17.09
CA THR A 20 5.08 0.42 -18.13
C THR A 20 3.74 1.01 -17.66
N LEU A 21 3.39 0.81 -16.39
CA LEU A 21 2.24 1.45 -15.73
C LEU A 21 2.39 2.97 -15.56
N LEU A 22 3.62 3.44 -15.39
CA LEU A 22 3.94 4.84 -15.09
C LEU A 22 4.09 5.75 -16.32
N VAL A 23 3.93 5.25 -17.56
CA VAL A 23 3.95 6.12 -18.74
C VAL A 23 2.72 7.03 -18.73
N GLY A 24 2.86 8.19 -18.06
CA GLY A 24 1.84 9.22 -17.94
C GLY A 24 1.10 9.25 -16.60
N PHE A 25 1.23 8.24 -15.73
CA PHE A 25 0.60 8.28 -14.40
C PHE A 25 1.33 9.29 -13.51
N ARG A 26 0.60 10.31 -13.06
CA ARG A 26 1.05 11.21 -12.00
C ARG A 26 0.39 10.79 -10.70
N MET A 27 1.21 10.46 -9.72
CA MET A 27 0.75 10.25 -8.35
C MET A 27 -0.04 11.50 -7.92
N PRO A 28 -1.28 11.35 -7.43
CA PRO A 28 -2.00 12.44 -6.79
C PRO A 28 -1.21 12.99 -5.60
N ASP A 29 -1.52 14.23 -5.22
CA ASP A 29 -0.88 14.88 -4.07
C ASP A 29 -1.40 14.30 -2.76
N ILE A 30 -0.99 13.07 -2.48
CA ILE A 30 -1.15 12.39 -1.21
C ILE A 30 0.11 12.68 -0.42
N GLU A 31 -0.05 13.29 0.75
CA GLU A 31 1.06 13.52 1.65
C GLU A 31 1.75 12.19 1.96
N ARG A 32 3.08 12.15 1.78
CA ARG A 32 3.83 10.91 1.98
C ARG A 32 3.90 10.58 3.45
N TYR A 33 3.56 9.34 3.81
CA TYR A 33 3.65 8.90 5.19
C TYR A 33 5.11 8.75 5.62
N THR A 34 5.53 9.54 6.60
CA THR A 34 6.91 9.57 7.12
C THR A 34 7.13 8.66 8.32
N GLY A 35 6.09 7.98 8.79
CA GLY A 35 6.09 7.19 10.04
C GLY A 35 5.47 7.94 11.21
N VAL A 36 5.02 9.18 10.99
CA VAL A 36 4.34 10.03 11.97
C VAL A 36 2.88 10.23 11.52
N GLY A 37 1.95 10.19 12.47
CA GLY A 37 0.51 10.35 12.23
C GLY A 37 -0.27 9.04 12.35
N CYS A 38 -1.54 9.05 11.93
CA CYS A 38 -2.41 7.87 12.02
C CYS A 38 -2.26 7.00 10.75
N PRO A 39 -1.67 5.79 10.83
CA PRO A 39 -1.47 4.93 9.65
C PRO A 39 -2.78 4.51 8.98
N ARG A 40 -3.88 4.45 9.74
CA ARG A 40 -5.22 4.20 9.21
C ARG A 40 -5.69 5.30 8.25
N ILE A 41 -5.49 6.58 8.61
CA ILE A 41 -5.88 7.70 7.74
C ILE A 41 -5.09 7.64 6.44
N HIS A 42 -3.79 7.33 6.52
CA HIS A 42 -2.95 7.18 5.33
C HIS A 42 -3.49 6.10 4.38
N LEU A 43 -3.77 4.89 4.89
CA LEU A 43 -4.34 3.80 4.09
C LEU A 43 -5.69 4.18 3.48
N LYS A 44 -6.57 4.83 4.25
CA LYS A 44 -7.89 5.28 3.78
C LYS A 44 -7.79 6.34 2.69
N LEU A 45 -6.98 7.36 2.90
CA LEU A 45 -6.77 8.41 1.92
C LEU A 45 -6.20 7.83 0.62
N TYR A 46 -5.21 6.95 0.73
CA TYR A 46 -4.61 6.27 -0.41
C TYR A 46 -5.63 5.46 -1.20
N ILE A 47 -6.36 4.54 -0.57
CA ILE A 47 -7.30 3.67 -1.28
C ILE A 47 -8.44 4.48 -1.90
N THR A 48 -8.96 5.49 -1.20
CA THR A 48 -10.04 6.35 -1.72
C THR A 48 -9.60 7.09 -2.97
N VAL A 49 -8.44 7.75 -2.93
CA VAL A 49 -7.93 8.52 -4.06
C VAL A 49 -7.63 7.61 -5.25
N MET A 50 -6.96 6.49 -5.02
CA MET A 50 -6.56 5.58 -6.10
C MET A 50 -7.75 4.85 -6.73
N ARG A 51 -8.75 4.46 -5.94
CA ARG A 51 -10.00 3.89 -6.49
C ARG A 51 -10.82 4.92 -7.26
N ALA A 52 -10.82 6.18 -6.84
CA ALA A 52 -11.46 7.25 -7.61
C ALA A 52 -10.81 7.46 -8.98
N LEU A 53 -9.54 7.10 -9.14
CA LEU A 53 -8.82 7.07 -10.42
C LEU A 53 -9.05 5.78 -11.22
N GLY A 54 -9.84 4.84 -10.70
CA GLY A 54 -10.15 3.58 -11.38
C GLY A 54 -9.03 2.54 -11.29
N LEU A 55 -8.11 2.67 -10.33
CA LEU A 55 -7.02 1.71 -10.19
C LEU A 55 -7.48 0.40 -9.52
N ASP A 56 -6.97 -0.71 -10.05
CA ASP A 56 -7.20 -2.05 -9.52
C ASP A 56 -6.24 -2.40 -8.37
N GLU A 57 -6.47 -3.56 -7.74
CA GLU A 57 -5.68 -3.99 -6.58
C GLU A 57 -4.19 -4.17 -6.89
N ALA A 58 -3.83 -4.68 -8.07
CA ALA A 58 -2.44 -4.85 -8.45
C ALA A 58 -1.76 -3.47 -8.54
N GLN A 59 -2.41 -2.50 -9.17
CA GLN A 59 -1.93 -1.13 -9.25
C GLN A 59 -1.83 -0.46 -7.87
N LEU A 60 -2.77 -0.71 -6.97
CA LEU A 60 -2.70 -0.22 -5.58
C LEU A 60 -1.44 -0.73 -4.87
N LEU A 61 -1.11 -2.01 -5.02
CA LEU A 61 0.08 -2.61 -4.41
C LEU A 61 1.37 -2.02 -4.99
N THR A 62 1.42 -1.91 -6.32
CA THR A 62 2.57 -1.39 -7.06
C THR A 62 2.88 0.07 -6.73
N LEU A 63 1.85 0.91 -6.58
CA LEU A 63 2.02 2.36 -6.38
C LEU A 63 2.13 2.77 -4.91
N PHE A 64 1.80 1.88 -3.96
CA PHE A 64 1.81 2.20 -2.54
C PHE A 64 3.14 2.77 -2.04
N PRO A 65 4.32 2.28 -2.46
CA PRO A 65 5.61 2.81 -2.02
C PRO A 65 5.82 4.29 -2.36
N LEU A 66 5.16 4.80 -3.41
CA LEU A 66 5.23 6.21 -3.81
C LEU A 66 4.53 7.14 -2.81
N SER A 67 3.62 6.59 -2.01
CA SER A 67 2.93 7.27 -0.91
C SER A 67 3.73 7.27 0.40
N LEU A 68 4.93 6.70 0.43
CA LEU A 68 5.78 6.58 1.61
C LEU A 68 7.04 7.44 1.45
N SER A 69 7.71 7.76 2.56
CA SER A 69 8.97 8.52 2.54
C SER A 69 9.92 8.10 3.66
N GLY A 70 11.22 8.18 3.40
CA GLY A 70 12.24 7.96 4.41
C GLY A 70 12.24 6.53 4.96
N THR A 71 12.00 6.37 6.26
CA THR A 71 12.07 5.07 6.94
C THR A 71 10.92 4.13 6.57
N THR A 72 9.75 4.67 6.23
CA THR A 72 8.57 3.88 5.82
C THR A 72 8.75 3.26 4.45
N GLN A 73 9.36 4.00 3.51
CA GLN A 73 9.69 3.48 2.20
C GLN A 73 10.75 2.38 2.28
N ARG A 74 11.76 2.55 3.15
CA ARG A 74 12.79 1.52 3.39
C ARG A 74 12.20 0.26 4.02
N TRP A 75 11.25 0.41 4.95
CA TRP A 75 10.53 -0.73 5.51
C TRP A 75 9.76 -1.48 4.42
N TYR A 76 9.04 -0.80 3.53
CA TYR A 76 8.33 -1.46 2.44
C TYR A 76 9.29 -2.27 1.55
N ALA A 77 10.43 -1.68 1.20
CA ALA A 77 11.45 -2.37 0.40
C ALA A 77 12.05 -3.61 1.11
N SER A 78 11.97 -3.67 2.44
CA SER A 78 12.42 -4.82 3.23
C SER A 78 11.36 -5.91 3.41
N LEU A 79 10.10 -5.67 3.02
CA LEU A 79 9.04 -6.66 3.12
C LEU A 79 9.19 -7.77 2.08
N GLU A 80 9.12 -9.01 2.56
CA GLU A 80 9.01 -10.19 1.71
C GLU A 80 7.78 -10.05 0.80
N SER A 81 7.93 -10.34 -0.49
CA SER A 81 6.84 -10.29 -1.48
C SER A 81 5.68 -11.22 -1.11
N SER A 82 5.94 -12.30 -0.35
CA SER A 82 4.92 -13.19 0.19
C SER A 82 3.95 -12.53 1.17
N ARG A 83 4.35 -11.43 1.82
CA ARG A 83 3.58 -10.69 2.83
C ARG A 83 2.79 -9.50 2.27
N ARG A 84 2.87 -9.27 0.96
CA ARG A 84 2.21 -8.14 0.28
C ARG A 84 1.53 -8.57 -1.02
N LYS A 85 0.97 -9.80 -1.03
CA LYS A 85 0.30 -10.38 -2.21
C LYS A 85 -1.04 -9.74 -2.51
N THR A 86 -1.76 -9.34 -1.46
CA THR A 86 -3.05 -8.65 -1.55
C THR A 86 -2.98 -7.32 -0.83
N TRP A 87 -3.92 -6.43 -1.13
CA TRP A 87 -4.06 -5.17 -0.41
C TRP A 87 -4.30 -5.41 1.09
N GLU A 88 -5.05 -6.46 1.42
CA GLU A 88 -5.29 -6.90 2.80
C GLU A 88 -3.97 -7.24 3.52
N ASP A 89 -3.13 -8.07 2.92
CA ASP A 89 -1.84 -8.47 3.53
C ASP A 89 -0.94 -7.25 3.76
N LEU A 90 -0.81 -6.39 2.74
CA LEU A 90 0.01 -5.18 2.84
C LEU A 90 -0.49 -4.22 3.93
N ALA A 91 -1.81 -3.96 3.96
CA ALA A 91 -2.42 -3.07 4.93
C ALA A 91 -2.24 -3.61 6.36
N GLN A 92 -2.34 -4.94 6.55
CA GLN A 92 -2.10 -5.59 7.83
C GLN A 92 -0.66 -5.40 8.29
N GLU A 93 0.33 -5.67 7.44
CA GLU A 93 1.74 -5.49 7.81
C GLU A 93 2.07 -4.01 8.07
N PHE A 94 1.49 -3.09 7.29
CA PHE A 94 1.66 -1.64 7.49
C PHE A 94 1.11 -1.20 8.85
N LEU A 95 -0.11 -1.60 9.18
CA LEU A 95 -0.72 -1.30 10.48
C LEU A 95 0.05 -1.96 11.61
N ARG A 96 0.49 -3.20 11.46
CA ARG A 96 1.30 -3.91 12.47
C ARG A 96 2.62 -3.20 12.75
N GLN A 97 3.26 -2.65 11.71
CA GLN A 97 4.53 -1.95 11.84
C GLN A 97 4.38 -0.55 12.46
N TYR A 98 3.36 0.20 12.05
CA TYR A 98 3.26 1.64 12.34
C TYR A 98 2.16 2.03 13.32
N SER A 99 1.33 1.10 13.77
CA SER A 99 0.39 1.35 14.86
C SER A 99 1.13 1.27 16.20
N PHE A 100 1.67 2.39 16.64
CA PHE A 100 2.19 2.52 18.00
C PHE A 100 1.00 2.63 18.97
N SER A 101 0.75 1.57 19.74
CA SER A 101 -0.17 1.53 20.90
C SER A 101 -1.67 1.73 20.65
N SER A 102 -2.33 0.68 20.19
CA SER A 102 -3.56 0.18 20.81
C SER A 102 -3.64 -1.30 20.45
N ASP A 103 -4.10 -2.15 21.37
CA ASP A 103 -4.33 -3.60 21.19
C ASP A 103 -5.34 -3.87 20.06
N MET A 104 -4.95 -3.54 18.85
CA MET A 104 -5.71 -3.63 17.62
C MET A 104 -5.07 -4.80 16.90
N SER A 105 -5.46 -6.01 17.31
CA SER A 105 -5.32 -7.14 16.41
C SER A 105 -5.98 -6.70 15.10
N VAL A 106 -5.19 -6.51 14.04
CA VAL A 106 -5.73 -6.07 12.75
C VAL A 106 -6.66 -7.18 12.30
N THR A 107 -7.96 -7.00 12.55
CA THR A 107 -8.96 -8.00 12.18
C THR A 107 -9.51 -7.67 10.81
N ARG A 108 -10.01 -8.68 10.11
CA ARG A 108 -10.70 -8.51 8.82
C ARG A 108 -11.79 -7.43 8.85
N ARG A 109 -12.49 -7.26 9.98
CA ARG A 109 -13.48 -6.19 10.19
C ARG A 109 -12.87 -4.79 10.15
N GLU A 110 -11.65 -4.62 10.65
CA GLU A 110 -10.93 -3.34 10.57
C GLU A 110 -10.51 -2.99 9.15
N LEU A 111 -10.19 -4.00 8.36
CA LEU A 111 -9.96 -3.80 6.95
C LEU A 111 -11.26 -3.43 6.21
N GLU A 112 -12.41 -3.94 6.66
CA GLU A 112 -13.72 -3.46 6.17
C GLU A 112 -13.94 -1.98 6.49
N PHE A 113 -13.42 -1.46 7.61
CA PHE A 113 -13.43 -0.01 7.91
C PHE A 113 -12.52 0.83 7.00
N LEU A 114 -11.65 0.22 6.18
CA LEU A 114 -10.98 0.91 5.07
C LEU A 114 -11.87 1.02 3.83
N ARG A 115 -13.06 0.44 3.84
CA ARG A 115 -14.09 0.68 2.83
C ARG A 115 -15.02 1.74 3.41
N GLN A 116 -15.21 2.83 2.68
CA GLN A 116 -16.19 3.85 3.08
C GLN A 116 -17.57 3.20 3.18
N GLY A 117 -18.22 3.35 4.34
CA GLY A 117 -19.60 2.89 4.53
C GLY A 117 -20.58 3.69 3.66
N SER A 118 -21.67 3.06 3.21
CA SER A 118 -22.69 3.69 2.37
C SER A 118 -23.39 4.87 3.06
N ASP A 119 -23.37 4.90 4.39
CA ASP A 119 -23.95 5.89 5.29
C ASP A 119 -22.90 6.77 5.98
N GLU A 120 -21.61 6.58 5.68
CA GLU A 120 -20.51 7.30 6.30
C GLU A 120 -20.07 8.51 5.46
N SER A 121 -19.99 9.68 6.11
CA SER A 121 -19.44 10.88 5.47
C SER A 121 -17.94 10.71 5.20
N ILE A 122 -17.43 11.34 4.13
CA ILE A 122 -15.99 11.30 3.81
C ILE A 122 -15.15 11.82 4.99
N SER A 123 -15.62 12.86 5.67
CA SER A 123 -14.96 13.42 6.86
C SER A 123 -14.87 12.40 8.00
N SER A 124 -15.96 11.68 8.27
CA SER A 124 -15.98 10.64 9.30
C SER A 124 -15.06 9.48 8.94
N PHE A 125 -15.08 9.08 7.66
CA PHE A 125 -14.23 8.02 7.15
C PHE A 125 -12.75 8.33 7.32
N ILE A 126 -12.30 9.56 7.06
CA ILE A 126 -10.89 9.96 7.15
C ILE A 126 -10.47 10.44 8.56
N SER A 127 -11.36 10.43 9.55
CA SER A 127 -11.02 10.85 10.92
C SER A 127 -10.47 9.69 11.74
N CYS A 128 -9.34 9.92 12.43
CA CYS A 128 -8.98 9.26 13.69
C CYS A 128 -9.34 10.26 14.82
#